data_AF-A0A645I7E9-F1
#
_entry.id   AF-A0A645I7E9-F1
#
_cell.length_a   1.000
_cell.length_b   1.000
_cell.length_c   1.000
_cell.angle_alpha   90.00
_cell.angle_beta   90.00
_cell.angle_gamma   90.00
#
_symmetry.space_group_name_H-M   'P 1'
#
loop_
_entity.id
_entity.type
_entity.pdbx_description
1 polymer ?
#
loop_
_entity_poly.entity_id
_entity_poly.type
_entity_poly.pdbx_seq_one_letter_code
_entity_poly.pdbx_strand_id
1 'polypeptide(L)'
;MSNDGTMARVPELMDFAQEHQIKIVTIADLIQYRRRNEKLVVRVEDTRLPTRYGDFTAIGYESLLDGKEHMALVKGQWKENEPILVRVHSECLTGDVFGSNRCDCGE
;
A
#
# COMPACT_ATOMS: atom_id res chain seq x y z
N MET A 1 -1.12 -30.57 15.52
CA MET A 1 -0.49 -30.38 16.84
C MET A 1 0.83 -31.12 16.81
N SER A 2 1.81 -30.65 17.57
CA SER A 2 3.08 -31.33 17.77
C SER A 2 2.88 -32.67 18.48
N ASN A 3 3.87 -33.55 18.39
CA ASN A 3 3.82 -34.87 19.03
C ASN A 3 3.77 -34.77 20.57
N ASP A 4 4.19 -33.65 21.15
CA ASP A 4 4.14 -33.35 22.58
C ASP A 4 2.80 -32.73 23.04
N GLY A 5 1.82 -32.60 22.12
CA GLY A 5 0.52 -32.00 22.41
C GLY A 5 0.50 -30.47 22.39
N THR A 6 1.59 -29.80 22.02
CA THR A 6 1.60 -28.34 21.80
C THR A 6 1.21 -27.97 20.35
N MET A 7 1.15 -26.67 20.06
CA MET A 7 0.91 -26.19 18.68
C MET A 7 2.23 -26.16 17.90
N ALA A 8 2.26 -26.88 16.78
CA ALA A 8 3.41 -26.96 15.89
C ALA A 8 3.85 -25.57 15.41
N ARG A 9 5.17 -25.34 15.46
CA ARG A 9 5.82 -24.10 15.02
C ARG A 9 6.43 -24.29 13.63
N VAL A 10 6.89 -23.18 13.05
CA VAL A 10 7.38 -23.16 11.65
C VAL A 10 8.37 -24.30 11.33
N PRO A 11 9.38 -24.62 12.15
CA PRO A 11 10.29 -25.74 11.82
C PRO A 11 9.56 -27.07 11.66
N GLU A 12 8.72 -27.45 12.62
CA GLU A 12 7.94 -28.69 12.56
C GLU A 12 6.91 -28.69 11.43
N LEU A 13 6.32 -27.54 11.13
CA LEU A 13 5.39 -27.39 10.01
C LEU A 13 6.08 -27.56 8.66
N MET A 14 7.36 -27.18 8.53
CA MET A 14 8.14 -27.39 7.30
C MET A 14 8.42 -28.88 7.08
N ASP A 15 8.83 -29.58 8.13
CA ASP A 15 9.07 -31.03 8.09
C ASP A 15 7.77 -31.79 7.73
N PHE A 16 6.66 -31.45 8.40
CA PHE A 16 5.34 -32.00 8.14
C PHE A 16 4.87 -31.74 6.70
N ALA A 17 5.06 -30.50 6.21
CA ALA A 17 4.70 -30.13 4.84
C ALA A 17 5.50 -30.95 3.82
N GLN A 18 6.78 -31.20 4.07
CA GLN A 18 7.62 -32.03 3.21
C GLN A 18 7.17 -33.50 3.22
N GLU A 19 6.93 -34.08 4.39
CA GLU A 19 6.49 -35.47 4.54
C GLU A 19 5.19 -35.74 3.79
N HIS A 20 4.23 -34.82 3.91
CA HIS A 20 2.90 -34.98 3.31
C HIS A 20 2.77 -34.32 1.93
N GLN A 21 3.85 -33.76 1.38
CA GLN A 21 3.87 -33.06 0.09
C GLN A 21 2.85 -31.91 -0.02
N ILE A 22 2.67 -31.19 1.08
CA ILE A 22 1.77 -30.03 1.18
C ILE A 22 2.58 -28.76 0.96
N LYS A 23 2.04 -27.81 0.20
CA LYS A 23 2.66 -26.49 0.05
C LYS A 23 2.45 -25.66 1.30
N ILE A 24 3.50 -25.00 1.76
CA ILE A 24 3.47 -24.04 2.86
C ILE A 24 3.86 -22.65 2.35
N VAL A 25 3.16 -21.62 2.83
CA VAL A 25 3.30 -20.22 2.40
C VAL A 25 2.93 -19.33 3.58
N THR A 26 3.56 -18.15 3.69
CA THR A 26 3.21 -17.19 4.73
C THR A 26 2.04 -16.29 4.31
N ILE A 27 1.30 -15.76 5.28
CA ILE A 27 0.29 -14.72 5.03
C ILE A 27 0.94 -13.48 4.41
N ALA A 28 2.18 -13.14 4.81
CA ALA A 28 2.91 -12.00 4.25
C ALA A 28 3.18 -12.18 2.75
N ASP A 29 3.63 -13.36 2.32
CA ASP A 29 3.86 -13.67 0.90
C ASP A 29 2.55 -13.60 0.11
N LEU A 30 1.45 -14.10 0.69
CA LEU A 30 0.15 -14.04 0.05
C LEU A 30 -0.34 -12.58 -0.10
N ILE A 31 -0.18 -11.74 0.93
CA ILE A 31 -0.50 -10.30 0.85
C ILE A 31 0.32 -9.63 -0.26
N GLN A 32 1.63 -9.91 -0.32
CA GLN A 32 2.51 -9.35 -1.35
C GLN A 32 2.11 -9.83 -2.75
N TYR A 33 1.78 -11.10 -2.91
CA TYR A 33 1.32 -11.68 -4.16
C TYR A 33 0.03 -10.99 -4.63
N ARG A 34 -0.97 -10.86 -3.77
CA ARG A 34 -2.24 -10.21 -4.11
C ARG A 34 -2.04 -8.75 -4.51
N ARG A 35 -1.23 -7.98 -3.75
CA ARG A 35 -0.91 -6.58 -4.08
C ARG A 35 -0.24 -6.38 -5.44
N ARG A 36 0.50 -7.39 -5.93
CA ARG A 36 1.18 -7.34 -7.24
C ARG A 36 0.30 -7.81 -8.40
N ASN A 37 -0.63 -8.72 -8.14
CA ASN A 37 -1.39 -9.40 -9.19
C ASN A 37 -2.85 -8.92 -9.29
N GLU A 38 -3.35 -8.21 -8.28
CA GLU A 38 -4.73 -7.71 -8.23
C GLU A 38 -4.76 -6.19 -8.32
N LYS A 39 -5.76 -5.65 -9.02
CA LYS A 39 -6.07 -4.22 -8.96
C LYS A 39 -6.95 -3.97 -7.74
N LEU A 40 -6.35 -3.43 -6.68
CA LEU A 40 -7.01 -3.20 -5.38
C LEU A 40 -7.50 -1.76 -5.20
N VAL A 41 -7.27 -0.90 -6.19
CA VAL A 41 -7.74 0.48 -6.23
C VAL A 41 -8.35 0.78 -7.59
N VAL A 42 -9.35 1.67 -7.61
CA VAL A 42 -10.01 2.14 -8.83
C VAL A 42 -9.90 3.65 -8.92
N ARG A 43 -9.63 4.19 -10.10
CA ARG A 43 -9.66 5.64 -10.34
C ARG A 43 -11.11 6.09 -10.40
N VAL A 44 -11.47 7.10 -9.61
CA VAL A 44 -12.85 7.59 -9.48
C VAL A 44 -13.05 8.82 -10.36
N GLU A 45 -12.34 9.91 -10.05
CA GLU A 45 -12.39 11.17 -10.80
C GLU A 45 -11.02 11.84 -10.83
N ASP A 46 -10.87 12.84 -11.69
CA ASP A 46 -9.74 13.77 -11.67
C ASP A 46 -10.17 15.21 -11.93
N THR A 47 -9.36 16.15 -11.44
CA THR A 47 -9.57 17.58 -11.62
C THR A 47 -8.26 18.35 -11.67
N ARG A 48 -8.30 19.56 -12.22
CA ARG A 48 -7.15 20.48 -12.16
C ARG A 48 -7.11 21.16 -10.80
N LEU A 49 -5.97 21.06 -10.13
CA LEU A 49 -5.69 21.69 -8.84
C LEU A 49 -4.59 22.75 -9.01
N PRO A 50 -4.95 24.04 -9.20
CA PRO A 50 -3.97 25.12 -9.15
C PRO A 50 -3.49 25.34 -7.71
N THR A 51 -2.18 25.32 -7.49
CA THR A 51 -1.57 25.54 -6.17
C THR A 51 -0.49 26.63 -6.24
N ARG A 52 0.02 27.08 -5.08
CA ARG A 52 1.18 27.98 -5.02
C ARG A 52 2.45 27.40 -5.68
N TYR A 53 2.52 26.08 -5.88
CA TYR A 53 3.64 25.38 -6.51
C TYR A 53 3.41 25.10 -8.01
N GLY A 54 2.36 25.69 -8.58
CA GLY A 54 1.90 25.49 -9.94
C GLY A 54 0.71 24.53 -10.03
N ASP A 55 0.38 24.18 -11.28
CA ASP A 55 -0.75 23.32 -11.59
C ASP A 55 -0.42 21.83 -11.40
N PHE A 56 -1.36 21.13 -10.78
CA PHE A 56 -1.40 19.67 -10.68
C PHE A 56 -2.71 19.14 -11.25
N THR A 57 -2.70 17.88 -11.67
CA THR A 57 -3.90 17.06 -11.81
C THR A 57 -4.08 16.28 -10.52
N ALA A 58 -5.17 16.51 -9.80
CA ALA A 58 -5.55 15.73 -8.64
C ALA A 58 -6.42 14.57 -9.11
N ILE A 59 -5.97 13.34 -8.84
CA ILE A 59 -6.67 12.11 -9.24
C ILE A 59 -7.11 11.38 -7.96
N GLY A 60 -8.41 11.11 -7.83
CA GLY A 60 -8.98 10.31 -6.76
C GLY A 60 -8.94 8.82 -7.09
N TYR A 61 -8.54 8.02 -6.10
CA TYR A 61 -8.56 6.56 -6.14
C TYR A 61 -9.33 6.01 -4.95
N GLU A 62 -10.24 5.07 -5.16
CA GLU A 62 -10.94 4.35 -4.09
C GLU A 62 -10.32 2.97 -3.90
N SER A 63 -10.08 2.59 -2.65
CA SER A 63 -9.65 1.26 -2.25
C SER A 63 -10.81 0.28 -2.24
N LEU A 64 -10.69 -0.82 -2.99
CA LEU A 64 -11.68 -1.91 -3.01
C LEU A 64 -11.69 -2.75 -1.72
N LEU A 65 -10.75 -2.51 -0.81
CA LEU A 65 -10.60 -3.26 0.43
C LEU A 65 -11.37 -2.65 1.60
N ASP A 66 -11.39 -1.32 1.68
CA ASP A 66 -11.92 -0.58 2.82
C ASP A 66 -12.73 0.67 2.42
N GLY A 67 -12.92 0.91 1.11
CA GLY A 67 -13.70 2.04 0.58
C GLY A 67 -13.06 3.40 0.82
N LYS A 68 -11.79 3.45 1.27
CA LYS A 68 -11.10 4.72 1.51
C LYS A 68 -10.69 5.37 0.20
N GLU A 69 -10.77 6.69 0.18
CA GLU A 69 -10.27 7.51 -0.92
C GLU A 69 -8.81 7.91 -0.68
N HIS A 70 -8.04 7.86 -1.75
CA HIS A 70 -6.64 8.27 -1.82
C HIS A 70 -6.49 9.25 -2.97
N MET A 71 -5.52 10.16 -2.86
CA MET A 71 -5.29 11.19 -3.87
C MET A 71 -3.88 11.11 -4.42
N ALA A 72 -3.75 11.23 -5.74
CA ALA A 72 -2.48 11.43 -6.43
C ALA A 72 -2.43 12.82 -7.05
N LEU A 73 -1.40 13.60 -6.72
CA LEU A 73 -1.12 14.89 -7.35
C LEU A 73 -0.05 14.71 -8.44
N VAL A 74 -0.45 14.86 -9.69
CA VAL A 74 0.41 14.61 -10.86
C VAL A 74 0.74 15.93 -11.55
N LYS A 75 2.02 16.16 -11.83
CA LYS A 75 2.51 17.33 -12.57
C LYS A 75 3.12 16.92 -13.90
N GLY A 76 2.66 17.53 -14.99
CA GLY A 76 3.14 17.24 -16.34
C GLY A 76 2.66 15.89 -16.87
N GLN A 77 3.41 15.35 -17.82
CA GLN A 77 3.16 14.06 -18.47
C GLN A 77 4.46 13.24 -18.43
N TRP A 78 4.34 11.92 -18.38
CA TRP A 78 5.46 10.99 -18.34
C TRP A 78 5.16 9.79 -19.22
N LYS A 79 6.21 9.07 -19.64
CA LYS A 79 6.08 7.82 -20.39
C LYS A 79 6.37 6.62 -19.51
N GLU A 80 5.78 5.48 -19.86
CA GLU A 80 6.06 4.22 -19.17
C GLU A 80 7.58 3.95 -19.13
N ASN A 81 8.08 3.53 -17.96
CA ASN A 81 9.50 3.31 -17.65
C ASN A 81 10.39 4.57 -17.60
N GLU A 82 9.81 5.77 -17.67
CA GLU A 82 10.54 7.01 -17.37
C GLU A 82 10.78 7.13 -15.87
N PRO A 83 12.02 7.45 -15.41
CA PRO A 83 12.26 7.71 -14.01
C PRO A 83 11.54 8.99 -13.59
N ILE A 84 10.56 8.85 -12.71
CA ILE A 84 9.75 9.97 -12.19
C ILE A 84 10.01 10.18 -10.70
N LEU A 85 9.95 11.44 -10.26
CA LEU A 85 9.99 11.78 -8.85
C LEU A 85 8.66 11.41 -8.19
N VAL A 86 8.71 10.57 -7.16
CA VAL A 86 7.52 10.11 -6.43
C VAL A 86 7.71 10.36 -4.93
N ARG A 87 6.64 10.86 -4.30
CA ARG A 87 6.50 10.94 -2.85
C ARG A 87 5.22 10.22 -2.44
N VAL A 88 5.33 9.21 -1.58
CA VAL A 88 4.20 8.61 -0.89
C VAL A 88 4.06 9.31 0.45
N HIS A 89 2.92 9.96 0.68
CA HIS A 89 2.63 10.70 1.90
C HIS A 89 1.47 10.02 2.63
N SER A 90 1.64 9.77 3.92
CA SER A 90 0.56 9.31 4.78
C SER A 90 -0.11 10.53 5.39
N GLU A 91 -1.42 10.62 5.24
CA GLU A 91 -2.21 11.73 5.80
C GLU A 91 -1.93 11.89 7.30
N CYS A 92 -1.66 13.13 7.69
CA CYS A 92 -1.58 13.54 9.09
C CYS A 92 -2.43 14.79 9.28
N LEU A 93 -3.70 14.63 9.68
CA LEU A 93 -4.61 15.75 9.88
C LEU A 93 -4.02 16.87 10.75
N THR A 94 -3.32 16.52 11.83
CA THR A 94 -2.70 17.51 12.72
C THR A 94 -1.53 18.25 12.09
N GLY A 95 -0.68 17.57 11.31
CA GLY A 95 0.47 18.19 10.64
C GLY A 95 0.05 18.94 9.39
N ASP A 96 -0.63 18.25 8.47
CA ASP A 96 -0.91 18.70 7.11
C ASP A 96 -1.92 19.87 7.08
N VAL A 97 -2.90 19.86 8.00
CA VAL A 97 -4.00 20.84 8.01
C VAL A 97 -3.82 21.85 9.14
N PHE A 98 -3.49 21.40 10.36
CA PHE A 98 -3.39 22.28 11.53
C PHE A 98 -1.97 22.79 11.82
N GLY A 99 -0.94 22.35 11.08
CA GLY A 99 0.44 22.83 11.27
C GLY A 99 1.01 22.44 12.64
N SER A 100 0.70 21.25 13.13
CA SER A 100 1.15 20.77 14.44
C SER A 100 2.67 20.67 14.54
N ASN A 101 3.28 21.39 15.49
CA ASN A 101 4.71 21.30 15.81
C ASN A 101 5.14 19.99 16.52
N ARG A 102 4.21 19.05 16.76
CA ARG A 102 4.54 17.74 17.34
C ARG A 102 4.97 16.69 16.31
N CYS A 103 4.81 16.99 15.03
CA CYS A 103 5.24 16.15 13.92
C CYS A 103 5.76 17.03 12.78
N ASP A 104 6.52 16.44 11.88
CA ASP A 104 7.13 17.07 10.71
C ASP A 104 6.31 16.83 9.42
N CYS A 105 5.08 16.32 9.52
CA CYS A 105 4.29 15.93 8.35
C CYS A 105 3.87 17.11 7.45
N GLY A 106 3.72 18.30 8.04
CA GLY A 106 3.32 19.53 7.33
C GLY A 106 4.48 20.40 6.84
N GLU A 107 5.72 19.96 7.01
CA GLU A 107 6.94 20.67 6.56
C GLU A 107 7.36 20.31 5.12
#